data_AF-A0A8G2CPL9-F1
#
_entry.id   AF-A0A8G2CPL9-F1
#
_cell.length_a   1.000
_cell.length_b   1.000
_cell.length_c   1.000
_cell.angle_alpha   90.00
_cell.angle_beta   90.00
_cell.angle_gamma   90.00
#
_symmetry.space_group_name_H-M   'P 1'
#
loop_
_entity.id
_entity.type
_entity.pdbx_description
1 polymer ?
#
loop_
_entity_poly.entity_id
_entity_poly.type
_entity_poly.pdbx_seq_one_letter_code
_entity_poly.pdbx_strand_id
1 'polypeptide(L)'
;MAELMATPYGQAALAAAQADGLNPTTMAALAQVESHFQNIADTGGSTSAFGPWQVESGTWQTTCRQYGLPYTLADMSNPQDEAVVAADTMVTYANSVAAATGSPPTIDQMYGAYIFGPGVGGPLATVQNMNEPLSQVVPAVDISNNNLQGMTVGDFYNVMNQRMGGVGGQPVFNG
;
A
#
# COMPACT_ATOMS: atom_id res chain seq x y z
N MET A 1 6.09 -13.84 -1.22
CA MET A 1 5.01 -14.74 -1.69
C MET A 1 4.87 -15.99 -0.85
N ALA A 2 5.91 -16.82 -0.68
CA ALA A 2 5.81 -18.04 0.14
C ALA A 2 5.31 -17.78 1.58
N GLU A 3 5.77 -16.69 2.19
CA GLU A 3 5.33 -16.27 3.53
C GLU A 3 3.85 -15.90 3.58
N LEU A 4 3.36 -15.09 2.63
CA LEU A 4 1.93 -14.82 2.50
C LEU A 4 1.11 -16.11 2.34
N MET A 5 1.57 -17.05 1.52
CA MET A 5 0.87 -18.33 1.31
C MET A 5 0.90 -19.26 2.52
N ALA A 6 1.82 -19.05 3.46
CA ALA A 6 1.87 -19.81 4.70
C ALA A 6 0.86 -19.30 5.76
N THR A 7 0.23 -18.14 5.53
CA THR A 7 -0.78 -17.62 6.45
C THR A 7 -2.16 -18.25 6.20
N PRO A 8 -3.07 -18.25 7.19
CA PRO A 8 -4.44 -18.76 7.01
C PRO A 8 -5.28 -18.00 5.96
N TYR A 9 -4.84 -16.81 5.56
CA TYR A 9 -5.57 -15.93 4.62
C TYR A 9 -4.83 -15.78 3.27
N GLY A 10 -3.66 -16.37 3.09
CA GLY A 10 -2.84 -16.21 1.89
C GLY A 10 -3.55 -16.58 0.58
N GLN A 11 -4.39 -17.62 0.61
CA GLN A 11 -5.20 -18.02 -0.55
C GLN A 11 -6.25 -16.96 -0.90
N ALA A 12 -6.89 -16.34 0.10
CA ALA A 12 -7.87 -15.27 -0.13
C ALA A 12 -7.18 -14.03 -0.73
N ALA A 13 -5.99 -13.67 -0.24
CA ALA A 13 -5.20 -12.57 -0.79
C ALA A 13 -4.72 -12.82 -2.22
N LEU A 14 -4.33 -14.06 -2.54
CA LEU A 14 -4.00 -14.43 -3.92
C LEU A 14 -5.22 -14.30 -4.82
N ALA A 15 -6.39 -14.78 -4.38
CA ALA A 15 -7.63 -14.69 -5.15
C ALA A 15 -8.07 -13.23 -5.37
N ALA A 16 -7.99 -12.38 -4.34
CA ALA A 16 -8.29 -10.96 -4.43
C ALA A 16 -7.37 -10.26 -5.45
N ALA A 17 -6.05 -10.46 -5.35
CA ALA A 17 -5.10 -9.91 -6.33
C ALA A 17 -5.46 -10.31 -7.76
N GLN A 18 -5.76 -11.59 -7.97
CA GLN A 18 -6.07 -12.12 -9.29
C GLN A 18 -7.39 -11.58 -9.85
N ALA A 19 -8.41 -11.38 -9.00
CA ALA A 19 -9.67 -10.80 -9.40
C ALA A 19 -9.50 -9.38 -9.95
N ASP A 20 -8.55 -8.62 -9.40
CA ASP A 20 -8.30 -7.23 -9.77
C ASP A 20 -7.14 -7.03 -10.76
N GLY A 21 -6.57 -8.14 -11.27
CA GLY A 21 -5.43 -8.08 -12.18
C GLY A 21 -4.11 -7.61 -11.53
N LEU A 22 -4.05 -7.54 -10.20
CA LEU A 22 -2.83 -7.25 -9.47
C LEU A 22 -1.82 -8.40 -9.60
N ASN A 23 -0.55 -8.04 -9.69
CA ASN A 23 0.55 -8.96 -9.44
C ASN A 23 0.44 -9.45 -7.98
N PRO A 24 0.32 -10.77 -7.71
CA PRO A 24 0.25 -11.27 -6.33
C PRO A 24 1.48 -10.91 -5.49
N THR A 25 2.60 -10.57 -6.14
CA THR A 25 3.79 -10.02 -5.49
C THR A 25 3.48 -8.68 -4.81
N THR A 26 2.61 -7.84 -5.38
CA THR A 26 2.16 -6.58 -4.77
C THR A 26 1.45 -6.82 -3.44
N MET A 27 0.50 -7.77 -3.40
CA MET A 27 -0.17 -8.14 -2.14
C MET A 27 0.83 -8.65 -1.10
N ALA A 28 1.78 -9.49 -1.51
CA ALA A 28 2.80 -10.00 -0.58
C ALA A 28 3.76 -8.91 -0.11
N ALA A 29 4.15 -7.98 -0.99
CA ALA A 29 5.04 -6.88 -0.68
C ALA A 29 4.44 -5.93 0.35
N LEU A 30 3.15 -5.58 0.20
CA LEU A 30 2.49 -4.68 1.13
C LEU A 30 2.23 -5.36 2.49
N ALA A 31 1.80 -6.63 2.52
CA ALA A 31 1.68 -7.35 3.79
C ALA A 31 3.02 -7.47 4.52
N GLN A 32 4.13 -7.61 3.79
CA GLN A 32 5.47 -7.63 4.35
C GLN A 32 5.83 -6.31 5.03
N VAL A 33 5.70 -5.18 4.31
CA VAL A 33 6.16 -3.88 4.81
C VAL A 33 5.25 -3.32 5.90
N GLU A 34 3.95 -3.57 5.82
CA GLU A 34 2.95 -3.04 6.76
C GLU A 34 2.92 -3.79 8.09
N SER A 35 2.99 -5.12 8.05
CA SER A 35 2.74 -5.93 9.25
C SER A 35 3.65 -7.15 9.40
N HIS A 36 4.56 -7.40 8.46
CA HIS A 36 5.28 -8.68 8.37
C HIS A 36 4.31 -9.87 8.37
N PHE A 37 3.22 -9.75 7.60
CA PHE A 37 2.13 -10.73 7.47
C PHE A 37 1.34 -11.01 8.77
N GLN A 38 1.39 -10.10 9.74
CA GLN A 38 0.66 -10.26 11.00
C GLN A 38 -0.71 -9.59 10.93
N ASN A 39 -1.74 -10.26 11.44
CA ASN A 39 -3.04 -9.64 11.63
C ASN A 39 -3.01 -8.79 12.91
N ILE A 40 -2.52 -7.55 12.79
CA ILE A 40 -2.36 -6.64 13.93
C ILE A 40 -3.57 -5.72 14.06
N ALA A 41 -3.97 -5.46 15.31
CA ALA A 41 -5.01 -4.51 15.63
C ALA A 41 -4.44 -3.08 15.77
N ASP A 42 -5.32 -2.09 15.76
CA ASP A 42 -4.98 -0.71 16.17
C ASP A 42 -4.21 -0.74 17.51
N THR A 43 -3.01 -0.15 17.49
CA THR A 43 -2.21 0.05 18.69
C THR A 43 -2.73 1.25 19.49
N GLY A 44 -3.80 1.01 20.25
CA GLY A 44 -4.24 1.87 21.34
C GLY A 44 -4.87 3.22 20.94
N GLY A 45 -5.47 3.32 19.75
CA GLY A 45 -6.21 4.51 19.29
C GLY A 45 -5.32 5.60 18.65
N SER A 46 -4.05 5.30 18.41
CA SER A 46 -3.10 6.20 17.73
C SER A 46 -3.21 6.15 16.21
N THR A 47 -3.80 5.08 15.69
CA THR A 47 -4.13 4.86 14.28
C THR A 47 -5.50 4.18 14.18
N SER A 48 -6.08 4.13 12.99
CA SER A 48 -7.25 3.27 12.72
C SER A 48 -6.93 2.10 11.77
N ALA A 49 -5.64 1.86 11.52
CA ALA A 49 -5.15 0.78 10.70
C ALA A 49 -5.35 -0.59 11.38
N PHE A 50 -5.78 -1.58 10.60
CA PHE A 50 -5.95 -2.95 11.03
C PHE A 50 -5.46 -3.92 9.97
N GLY A 51 -5.16 -5.14 10.39
CA GLY A 51 -4.94 -6.26 9.49
C GLY A 51 -3.56 -6.33 8.85
N PRO A 52 -3.30 -7.39 8.08
CA PRO A 52 -2.03 -7.56 7.35
C PRO A 52 -1.58 -6.40 6.46
N TRP A 53 -2.50 -5.66 5.83
CA TRP A 53 -2.18 -4.52 4.95
C TRP A 53 -2.42 -3.15 5.61
N GLN A 54 -2.74 -3.11 6.91
CA GLN A 54 -2.87 -1.88 7.69
C GLN A 54 -3.82 -0.84 7.07
N VAL A 55 -4.93 -1.29 6.49
CA VAL A 55 -5.94 -0.38 5.91
C VAL A 55 -6.60 0.44 7.03
N GLU A 56 -6.54 1.77 6.92
CA GLU A 56 -7.21 2.68 7.85
C GLU A 56 -8.74 2.71 7.65
N SER A 57 -9.48 3.01 8.71
CA SER A 57 -10.96 3.02 8.71
C SER A 57 -11.59 3.92 7.63
N GLY A 58 -11.00 5.09 7.37
CA GLY A 58 -11.48 6.01 6.34
C GLY A 58 -11.27 5.46 4.92
N THR A 59 -10.12 4.84 4.68
CA THR A 59 -9.79 4.14 3.44
C THR A 59 -10.71 2.94 3.25
N TRP A 60 -10.88 2.11 4.28
CA TRP A 60 -11.80 0.97 4.27
C TRP A 60 -13.21 1.37 3.84
N GLN A 61 -13.79 2.37 4.49
CA GLN A 61 -15.15 2.84 4.18
C GLN A 61 -15.25 3.40 2.77
N THR A 62 -14.23 4.13 2.32
CA THR A 62 -14.19 4.71 0.98
C THR A 62 -14.12 3.61 -0.07
N THR A 63 -13.24 2.64 0.09
CA THR A 63 -13.07 1.50 -0.81
C THR A 63 -14.34 0.64 -0.84
N CYS A 64 -14.90 0.27 0.32
CA CYS A 64 -16.14 -0.51 0.37
C CYS A 64 -17.29 0.20 -0.35
N ARG A 65 -17.44 1.52 -0.18
CA ARG A 65 -18.45 2.31 -0.89
C ARG A 65 -18.18 2.37 -2.40
N GLN A 66 -16.93 2.55 -2.79
CA GLN A 66 -16.52 2.68 -4.19
C GLN A 66 -16.75 1.39 -4.98
N TYR A 67 -16.40 0.25 -4.38
CA TYR A 67 -16.49 -1.07 -5.01
C TYR A 67 -17.78 -1.83 -4.67
N GLY A 68 -18.64 -1.28 -3.82
CA GLY A 68 -19.90 -1.91 -3.42
C GLY A 68 -19.70 -3.16 -2.56
N LEU A 69 -18.62 -3.20 -1.77
CA LEU A 69 -18.31 -4.33 -0.89
C LEU A 69 -19.27 -4.37 0.31
N PRO A 70 -19.67 -5.57 0.77
CA PRO A 70 -20.67 -5.72 1.83
C PRO A 70 -20.10 -5.48 3.25
N TYR A 71 -18.86 -5.02 3.36
CA TYR A 71 -18.13 -4.98 4.61
C TYR A 71 -18.38 -3.71 5.43
N THR A 72 -18.24 -3.85 6.73
CA THR A 72 -18.34 -2.79 7.74
C THR A 72 -17.03 -2.63 8.50
N LEU A 73 -16.93 -1.64 9.39
CA LEU A 73 -15.74 -1.48 10.23
C LEU A 73 -15.48 -2.68 11.16
N ALA A 74 -16.50 -3.49 11.48
CA ALA A 74 -16.33 -4.68 12.31
C ALA A 74 -15.49 -5.75 11.61
N ASP A 75 -15.48 -5.73 10.27
CA ASP A 75 -14.84 -6.74 9.42
C ASP A 75 -13.36 -6.43 9.18
N MET A 76 -12.86 -5.23 9.56
CA MET A 76 -11.45 -4.83 9.41
C MET A 76 -10.45 -5.77 10.11
N SER A 77 -10.90 -6.49 11.15
CA SER A 77 -10.07 -7.46 11.87
C SER A 77 -10.01 -8.84 11.21
N ASN A 78 -10.83 -9.08 10.18
CA ASN A 78 -10.80 -10.30 9.40
C ASN A 78 -9.78 -10.16 8.25
N PRO A 79 -8.66 -10.90 8.27
CA PRO A 79 -7.61 -10.74 7.27
C PRO A 79 -8.01 -11.24 5.87
N GLN A 80 -9.10 -12.00 5.73
CA GLN A 80 -9.63 -12.37 4.42
C GLN A 80 -10.40 -11.23 3.78
N ASP A 81 -11.21 -10.51 4.56
CA ASP A 81 -11.96 -9.35 4.07
C ASP A 81 -10.99 -8.17 3.84
N GLU A 82 -9.99 -8.01 4.70
CA GLU A 82 -8.95 -7.01 4.53
C GLU A 82 -8.12 -7.24 3.26
N ALA A 83 -7.92 -8.49 2.85
CA ALA A 83 -7.25 -8.80 1.60
C ALA A 83 -7.99 -8.25 0.37
N VAL A 84 -9.32 -8.33 0.37
CA VAL A 84 -10.17 -7.80 -0.72
C VAL A 84 -10.08 -6.28 -0.73
N VAL A 85 -10.32 -5.65 0.43
CA VAL A 85 -10.28 -4.19 0.54
C VAL A 85 -8.90 -3.62 0.21
N ALA A 86 -7.83 -4.29 0.63
CA ALA A 86 -6.46 -3.89 0.32
C ALA A 86 -6.17 -3.99 -1.18
N ALA A 87 -6.60 -5.06 -1.86
CA ALA A 87 -6.45 -5.21 -3.30
C ALA A 87 -7.15 -4.06 -4.07
N ASP A 88 -8.42 -3.79 -3.78
CA ASP A 88 -9.18 -2.69 -4.39
C ASP A 88 -8.56 -1.30 -4.12
N THR A 89 -7.99 -1.14 -2.92
CA THR A 89 -7.26 0.09 -2.53
C THR A 89 -5.98 0.23 -3.36
N MET A 90 -5.19 -0.84 -3.50
CA MET A 90 -3.98 -0.86 -4.32
C MET A 90 -4.29 -0.55 -5.79
N VAL A 91 -5.37 -1.09 -6.35
CA VAL A 91 -5.83 -0.79 -7.72
C VAL A 91 -6.13 0.70 -7.87
N THR A 92 -6.88 1.27 -6.92
CA THR A 92 -7.26 2.68 -6.93
C THR A 92 -6.03 3.58 -6.90
N TYR A 93 -5.07 3.28 -6.03
CA TYR A 93 -3.85 4.07 -5.88
C TYR A 93 -2.88 3.88 -7.03
N ALA A 94 -2.73 2.65 -7.55
CA ALA A 94 -1.97 2.36 -8.76
C ALA A 94 -2.50 3.15 -9.95
N ASN A 95 -3.83 3.17 -10.16
CA ASN A 95 -4.43 3.95 -11.24
C ASN A 95 -4.22 5.46 -11.07
N SER A 96 -4.26 5.98 -9.84
CA SER A 96 -3.94 7.39 -9.56
C SER A 96 -2.48 7.71 -9.91
N VAL A 97 -1.54 6.84 -9.56
CA VAL A 97 -0.12 6.99 -9.91
C VAL A 97 0.07 6.90 -11.42
N ALA A 98 -0.56 5.92 -12.08
CA ALA A 98 -0.49 5.75 -13.53
C ALA A 98 -0.99 7.01 -14.27
N ALA A 99 -2.07 7.63 -13.78
CA ALA A 99 -2.58 8.88 -14.33
C ALA A 99 -1.60 10.05 -14.15
N ALA A 100 -0.89 10.12 -13.02
CA ALA A 100 0.09 11.16 -12.74
C ALA A 100 1.39 11.00 -13.56
N THR A 101 1.88 9.76 -13.73
CA THR A 101 3.15 9.47 -14.41
C THR A 101 2.99 9.22 -15.91
N GLY A 102 1.77 8.90 -16.37
CA GLY A 102 1.51 8.48 -17.75
C GLY A 102 2.10 7.12 -18.12
N SER A 103 2.47 6.30 -17.13
CA SER A 103 3.09 4.98 -17.32
C SER A 103 2.54 3.96 -16.32
N PRO A 104 2.64 2.64 -16.60
CA PRO A 104 2.30 1.61 -15.62
C PRO A 104 3.09 1.81 -14.31
N PRO A 105 2.42 1.80 -13.14
CA PRO A 105 3.06 2.07 -11.87
C PRO A 105 3.87 0.88 -11.38
N THR A 106 4.98 1.15 -10.71
CA THR A 106 5.71 0.16 -9.92
C THR A 106 5.13 0.04 -8.51
N ILE A 107 5.44 -1.06 -7.82
CA ILE A 107 4.96 -1.32 -6.45
C ILE A 107 5.39 -0.21 -5.50
N ASP A 108 6.62 0.28 -5.58
CA ASP A 108 7.14 1.35 -4.71
C ASP A 108 6.50 2.73 -4.98
N GLN A 109 6.21 3.06 -6.23
CA GLN A 109 5.45 4.26 -6.59
C GLN A 109 4.02 4.21 -6.04
N MET A 110 3.32 3.07 -6.23
CA MET A 110 1.99 2.87 -5.67
C MET A 110 2.02 2.91 -4.13
N TYR A 111 3.05 2.32 -3.52
CA TYR A 111 3.21 2.33 -2.07
C TYR A 111 3.37 3.75 -1.50
N GLY A 112 3.99 4.67 -2.24
CA GLY A 112 3.98 6.10 -1.89
C GLY A 112 2.56 6.68 -1.78
N ALA A 113 1.64 6.29 -2.66
CA ALA A 113 0.23 6.65 -2.56
C ALA A 113 -0.51 5.86 -1.45
N TYR A 114 -0.05 4.66 -1.12
CA TYR A 114 -0.60 3.87 -0.02
C TYR A 114 -0.35 4.52 1.35
N ILE A 115 0.87 5.01 1.59
CA ILE A 115 1.23 5.68 2.85
C ILE A 115 0.68 7.11 2.92
N PHE A 116 0.84 7.89 1.85
CA PHE A 116 0.58 9.34 1.89
C PHE A 116 -0.75 9.75 1.25
N GLY A 117 -1.51 8.78 0.74
CA GLY A 117 -2.68 9.02 -0.08
C GLY A 117 -2.34 9.41 -1.53
N PRO A 118 -3.32 9.32 -2.44
CA PRO A 118 -3.11 9.52 -3.87
C PRO A 118 -2.70 10.95 -4.25
N GLY A 119 -3.10 11.95 -3.44
CA GLY A 119 -2.76 13.35 -3.65
C GLY A 119 -1.28 13.68 -3.48
N VAL A 120 -0.55 12.88 -2.69
CA VAL A 120 0.91 13.01 -2.49
C VAL A 120 1.67 11.96 -3.29
N GLY A 121 1.18 10.71 -3.32
CA GLY A 121 1.84 9.61 -4.02
C GLY A 121 1.99 9.83 -5.53
N GLY A 122 0.98 10.42 -6.18
CA GLY A 122 1.09 10.80 -7.60
C GLY A 122 2.25 11.76 -7.86
N PRO A 123 2.27 12.96 -7.25
CA PRO A 123 3.39 13.89 -7.35
C PRO A 123 4.75 13.27 -6.99
N LEU A 124 4.82 12.47 -5.92
CA LEU A 124 6.04 11.78 -5.51
C LEU A 124 6.56 10.82 -6.59
N ALA A 125 5.66 10.11 -7.28
CA ALA A 125 6.01 9.22 -8.39
C ALA A 125 6.51 9.96 -9.65
N THR A 126 6.25 11.27 -9.78
CA THR A 126 6.73 12.08 -10.92
C THR A 126 8.14 12.65 -10.71
N VAL A 127 8.66 12.65 -9.48
CA VAL A 127 9.97 13.21 -9.15
C VAL A 127 11.09 12.49 -9.91
N GLN A 128 11.86 13.24 -10.69
CA GLN A 128 12.98 12.70 -11.46
C GLN A 128 14.32 12.76 -10.71
N ASN A 129 14.50 13.76 -9.83
CA ASN A 129 15.72 13.92 -9.07
C ASN A 129 15.68 13.13 -7.76
N MET A 130 16.30 11.95 -7.75
CA MET A 130 16.31 11.08 -6.57
C MET A 130 17.09 11.66 -5.38
N ASN A 131 17.90 12.71 -5.55
CA ASN A 131 18.57 13.41 -4.46
C ASN A 131 17.74 14.57 -3.88
N GLU A 132 16.55 14.84 -4.42
CA GLU A 132 15.66 15.86 -3.89
C GLU A 132 15.20 15.49 -2.47
N PRO A 133 15.20 16.43 -1.50
CA PRO A 133 14.66 16.17 -0.18
C PRO A 133 13.20 15.74 -0.26
N LEU A 134 12.82 14.66 0.43
CA LEU A 134 11.45 14.14 0.43
C LEU A 134 10.43 15.19 0.87
N SER A 135 10.85 16.12 1.76
CA SER A 135 10.06 17.23 2.28
C SER A 135 9.66 18.29 1.24
N GLN A 136 10.20 18.25 0.02
CA GLN A 136 9.72 19.10 -1.07
C GLN A 136 8.36 18.64 -1.62
N VAL A 137 8.01 17.36 -1.41
CA VAL A 137 6.81 16.75 -2.01
C VAL A 137 5.89 16.14 -0.97
N VAL A 138 6.44 15.55 0.10
CA VAL A 138 5.66 14.94 1.17
C VAL A 138 5.47 15.96 2.32
N PRO A 139 4.23 16.17 2.79
CA PRO A 139 3.95 17.05 3.93
C PRO A 139 4.77 16.69 5.18
N ALA A 140 5.15 17.71 5.96
CA ALA A 140 5.97 17.52 7.15
C ALA A 140 5.32 16.60 8.21
N VAL A 141 3.99 16.63 8.32
CA VAL A 141 3.24 15.75 9.22
C VAL A 141 3.40 14.28 8.82
N ASP A 142 3.28 13.96 7.53
CA ASP A 142 3.42 12.60 7.01
C ASP A 142 4.85 12.09 7.15
N ILE A 143 5.84 12.96 6.91
CA ILE A 143 7.25 12.65 7.20
C ILE A 143 7.44 12.32 8.68
N SER A 144 6.83 13.11 9.58
CA SER A 144 6.98 12.90 11.01
C SER A 144 6.31 11.62 11.50
N ASN A 145 5.09 11.34 11.04
CA ASN A 145 4.32 10.16 11.43
C ASN A 145 5.00 8.87 10.96
N ASN A 146 5.72 8.92 9.83
CA ASN A 146 6.38 7.76 9.24
C ASN A 146 7.89 7.66 9.56
N ASN A 147 8.43 8.56 10.39
CA ASN A 147 9.86 8.62 10.75
C ASN A 147 10.80 8.73 9.53
N LEU A 148 10.46 9.61 8.58
CA LEU A 148 11.20 9.78 7.31
C LEU A 148 12.06 11.05 7.27
N GLN A 149 12.38 11.62 8.43
CA GLN A 149 13.09 12.90 8.52
C GLN A 149 14.47 12.81 7.86
N GLY A 150 14.79 13.82 7.05
CA GLY A 150 16.09 13.94 6.40
C GLY A 150 16.31 13.03 5.18
N MET A 151 15.32 12.21 4.80
CA MET A 151 15.41 11.37 3.62
C MET A 151 15.30 12.19 2.32
N THR A 152 16.00 11.73 1.29
CA THR A 152 15.70 12.09 -0.10
C THR A 152 14.59 11.21 -0.67
N VAL A 153 14.06 11.56 -1.84
CA VAL A 153 13.12 10.72 -2.58
C VAL A 153 13.73 9.35 -2.92
N GLY A 154 15.01 9.31 -3.30
CA GLY A 154 15.74 8.07 -3.55
C GLY A 154 15.90 7.21 -2.29
N ASP A 155 16.20 7.83 -1.14
CA ASP A 155 16.29 7.10 0.13
C ASP A 155 14.95 6.46 0.49
N PHE A 156 13.83 7.18 0.32
CA PHE A 156 12.49 6.64 0.56
C PHE A 156 12.25 5.38 -0.28
N TYR A 157 12.40 5.45 -1.60
CA TYR A 157 12.17 4.29 -2.46
C TYR A 157 13.11 3.12 -2.15
N ASN A 158 14.39 3.41 -1.88
CA ASN A 158 15.36 2.37 -1.51
C ASN A 158 14.96 1.67 -0.20
N VAL A 159 14.60 2.42 0.84
CA VAL A 159 14.19 1.87 2.14
C VAL A 159 12.92 1.05 1.99
N MET A 160 11.90 1.56 1.29
CA MET A 160 10.64 0.85 1.13
C MET A 160 10.79 -0.39 0.26
N ASN A 161 11.59 -0.32 -0.81
CA ASN A 161 11.92 -1.49 -1.62
C ASN A 161 12.58 -2.59 -0.77
N GLN A 162 13.54 -2.24 0.08
CA GLN A 162 14.17 -3.21 1.00
C GLN A 162 13.17 -3.83 1.97
N ARG A 163 12.30 -3.01 2.58
CA ARG A 163 11.25 -3.51 3.49
C ARG A 163 10.23 -4.40 2.79
N MET A 164 9.96 -4.18 1.50
CA MET A 164 9.11 -5.04 0.67
C MET A 164 9.80 -6.30 0.15
N GLY A 165 11.07 -6.56 0.51
CA GLY A 165 11.82 -7.73 0.06
C GLY A 165 12.48 -7.58 -1.31
N GLY A 166 12.70 -6.35 -1.77
CA GLY A 166 13.45 -6.04 -2.99
C GLY A 166 12.63 -6.11 -4.29
N VAL A 167 11.31 -6.07 -4.20
CA VAL A 167 10.38 -6.19 -5.34
C VAL A 167 9.71 -4.89 -5.76
N GLY A 168 10.04 -3.76 -5.12
CA GLY A 168 9.40 -2.46 -5.31
C GLY A 168 9.37 -1.98 -6.76
N GLY A 169 10.42 -2.26 -7.55
CA GLY A 169 10.49 -1.89 -8.96
C GLY A 169 9.66 -2.77 -9.91
N GLN A 170 8.96 -3.79 -9.42
CA GLN A 170 8.09 -4.61 -10.27
C GLN A 170 6.78 -3.87 -10.60
N PRO A 171 6.14 -4.19 -11.74
CA PRO A 171 4.81 -3.67 -12.06
C PRO A 171 3.76 -4.09 -11.03
N VAL A 172 2.81 -3.17 -10.74
CA VAL A 172 1.67 -3.45 -9.85
C VAL A 172 0.66 -4.40 -10.49
N PHE A 173 0.37 -4.22 -11.78
CA PHE A 173 -0.57 -5.06 -12.52
C PHE A 173 0.18 -6.15 -13.30
N ASN A 174 -0.46 -7.30 -13.45
CA ASN A 174 0.00 -8.27 -14.44
C ASN A 174 -0.30 -7.70 -15.85
N GLY A 175 0.69 -7.77 -16.74
CA GLY A 175 0.52 -7.40 -18.16
C GLY A 175 -0.31 -8.39 -18.96
#